data_AF-A0A847H5U7-F1
#
_entry.id   AF-A0A847H5U7-F1
#
_cell.length_a   1.000
_cell.length_b   1.000
_cell.length_c   1.000
_cell.angle_alpha   90.00
_cell.angle_beta   90.00
_cell.angle_gamma   90.00
#
_symmetry.space_group_name_H-M   'P 1'
#
loop_
_entity.id
_entity.type
_entity.pdbx_description
1 polymer ?
#
loop_
_entity_poly.entity_id
_entity_poly.type
_entity_poly.pdbx_seq_one_letter_code
_entity_poly.pdbx_strand_id
1 'polypeptide(L)'
;LRALIRQGIRLNDTVVFMDSDSIIMPGCLRKCLPLFKLNPKLQALTTNERAVVTNSRLYADILNLRFAQRSLYMNSLALSKKVLCLTGRFSIFKAAQILDEDFLSRIENDYIDDWFWNRIKFISGDDKSSWYSLLEKDAEMLFVPDALVYTVEKASSELWKGYIQDLKRWSGNMLRNNWRALKLGVEKTGIFPWIVLFDQRISMWTALFSPALLLVAFFKDFHLAYALLLWILMVKHVQSLALFWQGRTIKLVYPFIYYVQQILNGLVKVYTLFNLKSQSWNRHIPNKLPMSKSEHFYFAFAKYAAGLSMVIFIMIIGFLIK
;
A
#
# COMPACT_ATOMS: atom_id res chain seq x y z
N LEU A 1 16.45 10.33 13.55
CA LEU A 1 15.65 11.41 14.19
C LEU A 1 16.34 12.00 15.41
N ARG A 2 16.72 11.20 16.42
CA ARG A 2 17.47 11.66 17.60
C ARG A 2 18.69 12.55 17.29
N ALA A 3 19.43 12.23 16.22
CA ALA A 3 20.56 13.05 15.77
C ALA A 3 20.15 14.47 15.33
N LEU A 4 19.03 14.62 14.61
CA LEU A 4 18.51 15.94 14.21
C LEU A 4 18.08 16.75 15.44
N ILE A 5 17.46 16.09 16.41
CA ILE A 5 17.07 16.73 17.68
C ILE A 5 18.31 17.25 18.42
N ARG A 6 19.39 16.46 18.48
CA ARG A 6 20.66 16.90 19.06
C ARG A 6 21.32 18.05 18.31
N GLN A 7 21.01 18.24 17.02
CA GLN A 7 21.48 19.38 16.22
C GLN A 7 20.64 20.66 16.44
N GLY A 8 19.59 20.61 17.27
CA GLY A 8 18.84 21.81 17.68
C GLY A 8 17.76 22.25 16.68
N ILE A 9 17.06 21.30 16.03
CA ILE A 9 15.87 21.62 15.22
C ILE A 9 14.82 22.36 16.06
N ARG A 10 14.20 23.38 15.47
CA ARG A 10 13.19 24.23 16.13
C ARG A 10 11.79 23.77 15.76
N LEU A 11 10.80 24.10 16.59
CA LEU A 11 9.40 23.69 16.39
C LEU A 11 8.81 24.05 15.02
N ASN A 12 9.23 25.21 14.47
CA ASN A 12 8.74 25.74 13.19
C ASN A 12 9.51 25.21 11.97
N ASP A 13 10.56 24.42 12.18
CA ASP A 13 11.31 23.83 11.06
C ASP A 13 10.48 22.73 10.38
N THR A 14 10.90 22.37 9.17
CA THR A 14 10.35 21.22 8.44
C THR A 14 11.43 20.17 8.28
N VAL A 15 11.07 18.91 8.52
CA VAL A 15 11.97 17.75 8.38
C VAL A 15 11.53 16.96 7.15
N VAL A 16 12.46 16.69 6.25
CA VAL A 16 12.22 15.92 5.03
C VAL A 16 12.64 14.46 5.25
N PHE A 17 11.75 13.53 4.98
CA PHE A 17 12.05 12.10 4.90
C PHE A 17 12.09 11.70 3.42
N MET A 18 13.18 11.03 3.05
CA MET A 18 13.46 10.67 1.68
C MET A 18 14.36 9.43 1.64
N ASP A 19 13.95 8.44 0.86
CA ASP A 19 14.74 7.25 0.59
C ASP A 19 15.94 7.58 -0.33
N SER A 20 17.03 6.83 -0.19
CA SER A 20 18.27 7.07 -0.95
C SER A 20 18.15 6.77 -2.45
N ASP A 21 17.12 6.03 -2.86
CA ASP A 21 16.81 5.70 -4.25
C ASP A 21 15.87 6.72 -4.91
N SER A 22 15.52 7.78 -4.19
CA SER A 22 14.60 8.81 -4.64
C SER A 22 15.34 10.03 -5.17
N ILE A 23 14.73 10.72 -6.13
CA ILE A 23 15.27 11.91 -6.81
C ILE A 23 14.19 12.97 -6.84
N ILE A 24 14.42 14.08 -6.15
CA ILE A 24 13.49 15.21 -6.09
C ILE A 24 13.53 15.98 -7.41
N MET A 25 12.37 16.24 -8.02
CA MET A 25 12.31 17.09 -9.20
C MET A 25 12.52 18.58 -8.87
N PRO A 26 13.12 19.36 -9.78
CA PRO A 26 13.22 20.81 -9.64
C PRO A 26 11.87 21.45 -9.28
N GLY A 27 11.88 22.31 -8.26
CA GLY A 27 10.69 23.00 -7.78
C GLY A 27 9.78 22.19 -6.84
N CYS A 28 10.05 20.91 -6.57
CA CYS A 28 9.25 20.09 -5.66
C CYS A 28 9.13 20.73 -4.25
N LEU A 29 10.26 21.12 -3.64
CA LEU A 29 10.26 21.82 -2.35
C LEU A 29 9.53 23.18 -2.41
N ARG A 30 9.69 23.92 -3.52
CA ARG A 30 9.02 25.22 -3.74
C ARG A 30 7.50 25.07 -3.75
N LYS A 31 6.98 23.95 -4.25
CA LYS A 31 5.53 23.65 -4.24
C LYS A 31 5.03 23.15 -2.88
N CYS A 32 5.90 22.55 -2.07
CA CYS A 32 5.51 21.91 -0.81
C CYS A 32 5.64 22.85 0.40
N LEU A 33 6.80 23.48 0.60
CA LEU A 33 7.12 24.22 1.82
C LEU A 33 6.16 25.37 2.14
N PRO A 34 5.70 26.18 1.16
CA PRO A 34 4.74 27.25 1.44
C PRO A 34 3.41 26.76 2.04
N LEU A 35 3.01 25.52 1.78
CA LEU A 35 1.76 24.96 2.28
C LEU A 35 1.71 24.89 3.80
N PHE A 36 2.84 24.67 4.47
CA PHE A 36 2.90 24.66 5.94
C PHE A 36 2.68 26.05 6.56
N LYS A 37 3.02 27.11 5.81
CA LYS A 37 2.76 28.50 6.22
C LYS A 37 1.31 28.91 5.92
N LEU A 38 0.79 28.50 4.76
CA LEU A 38 -0.58 28.79 4.35
C LEU A 38 -1.62 28.03 5.17
N ASN A 39 -1.30 26.80 5.59
CA ASN A 39 -2.14 25.99 6.47
C ASN A 39 -1.39 25.62 7.75
N PRO A 40 -1.55 26.38 8.85
CA PRO A 40 -0.92 26.07 10.13
C PRO A 40 -1.33 24.72 10.73
N LYS A 41 -2.51 24.17 10.37
CA LYS A 41 -2.97 22.86 10.85
C LYS A 41 -2.27 21.69 10.17
N LEU A 42 -1.70 21.90 8.98
CA LEU A 42 -0.95 20.88 8.24
C LEU A 42 0.27 20.41 9.04
N GLN A 43 0.34 19.13 9.35
CA GLN A 43 1.46 18.54 10.10
C GLN A 43 2.43 17.78 9.23
N ALA A 44 1.94 17.19 8.13
CA ALA A 44 2.79 16.52 7.16
C ALA A 44 2.19 16.53 5.76
N LEU A 45 3.03 16.36 4.76
CA LEU A 45 2.61 16.16 3.38
C LEU A 45 3.47 15.12 2.69
N THR A 46 2.94 14.57 1.60
CA THR A 46 3.66 13.70 0.70
C THR A 46 3.34 14.08 -0.75
N THR A 47 4.12 13.56 -1.70
CA THR A 47 4.12 14.06 -3.08
C THR A 47 3.83 12.97 -4.08
N ASN A 48 3.56 13.38 -5.32
CA ASN A 48 3.39 12.47 -6.43
C ASN A 48 4.71 11.77 -6.76
N GLU A 49 4.59 10.57 -7.29
CA GLU A 49 5.74 9.67 -7.47
C GLU A 49 5.67 8.98 -8.82
N ARG A 50 6.83 8.81 -9.44
CA ARG A 50 7.00 7.99 -10.65
C ARG A 50 8.24 7.11 -10.50
N ALA A 51 8.18 5.88 -10.99
CA ALA A 51 9.35 5.03 -11.05
C ALA A 51 10.10 5.20 -12.36
N VAL A 52 11.44 5.20 -12.27
CA VAL A 52 12.35 5.02 -13.40
C VAL A 52 12.93 3.63 -13.28
N VAL A 53 12.54 2.74 -14.20
CA VAL A 53 13.04 1.37 -14.24
C VAL A 53 14.12 1.26 -15.32
N THR A 54 15.32 0.82 -14.94
CA THR A 54 16.48 0.82 -15.84
C THR A 54 16.61 -0.45 -16.69
N ASN A 55 16.03 -1.57 -16.27
CA ASN A 55 16.33 -2.90 -16.84
C ASN A 55 15.12 -3.71 -17.34
N SER A 56 13.88 -3.21 -17.27
CA SER A 56 12.70 -3.93 -17.76
C SER A 56 11.55 -3.01 -18.13
N ARG A 57 11.11 -3.06 -19.41
CA ARG A 57 9.96 -2.30 -19.91
C ARG A 57 8.65 -2.77 -19.28
N LEU A 58 8.47 -4.08 -19.13
CA LEU A 58 7.26 -4.65 -18.51
C LEU A 58 7.15 -4.23 -17.04
N TYR A 59 8.24 -4.25 -16.29
CA TYR A 59 8.24 -3.79 -14.90
C TYR A 59 7.96 -2.29 -14.80
N ALA A 60 8.51 -1.49 -15.72
CA ALA A 60 8.18 -0.07 -15.83
C ALA A 60 6.67 0.14 -16.01
N ASP A 61 6.03 -0.63 -16.89
CA ASP A 61 4.58 -0.52 -17.15
C ASP A 61 3.74 -0.96 -15.97
N ILE A 62 4.15 -2.00 -15.25
CA ILE A 62 3.52 -2.44 -14.00
C ILE A 62 3.54 -1.31 -12.97
N LEU A 63 4.72 -0.72 -12.73
CA LEU A 63 4.89 0.35 -11.74
C LEU A 63 4.18 1.64 -12.16
N ASN A 64 4.26 2.03 -13.43
CA ASN A 64 3.57 3.21 -13.96
C ASN A 64 2.06 3.13 -13.73
N LEU A 65 1.45 1.98 -14.04
CA LEU A 65 0.03 1.76 -13.80
C LEU A 65 -0.30 1.82 -12.30
N ARG A 66 0.52 1.19 -11.45
CA ARG A 66 0.34 1.20 -9.99
C ARG A 66 0.45 2.62 -9.42
N PHE A 67 1.40 3.41 -9.88
CA PHE A 67 1.55 4.81 -9.43
C PHE A 67 0.44 5.70 -9.94
N ALA A 68 -0.07 5.50 -11.16
CA ALA A 68 -1.24 6.21 -11.65
C ALA A 68 -2.48 5.92 -10.78
N GLN A 69 -2.72 4.64 -10.43
CA GLN A 69 -3.79 4.24 -9.51
C GLN A 69 -3.60 4.89 -8.13
N ARG A 70 -2.39 4.79 -7.56
CA ARG A 70 -2.08 5.41 -6.27
C ARG A 70 -2.31 6.92 -6.29
N SER A 71 -1.86 7.60 -7.34
CA SER A 71 -2.03 9.06 -7.47
C SER A 71 -3.51 9.43 -7.50
N LEU A 72 -4.34 8.69 -8.25
CA LEU A 72 -5.79 8.88 -8.25
C LEU A 72 -6.36 8.78 -6.82
N TYR A 73 -6.05 7.71 -6.09
CA TYR A 73 -6.56 7.51 -4.73
C TYR A 73 -6.06 8.59 -3.75
N MET A 74 -4.78 8.97 -3.84
CA MET A 74 -4.19 9.99 -2.96
C MET A 74 -4.78 11.38 -3.20
N ASN A 75 -5.07 11.72 -4.46
CA ASN A 75 -5.79 12.96 -4.79
C ASN A 75 -7.16 12.99 -4.11
N SER A 76 -7.94 11.90 -4.21
CA SER A 76 -9.27 11.84 -3.57
C SER A 76 -9.17 11.92 -2.05
N LEU A 77 -8.22 11.22 -1.43
CA LEU A 77 -8.02 11.23 0.01
C LEU A 77 -7.61 12.60 0.54
N ALA A 78 -6.73 13.32 -0.17
CA ALA A 78 -6.24 14.62 0.26
C ALA A 78 -7.35 15.68 0.42
N LEU A 79 -8.49 15.53 -0.27
CA LEU A 79 -9.67 16.38 -0.07
C LEU A 79 -10.26 16.25 1.34
N SER A 80 -10.06 15.10 2.00
CA SER A 80 -10.42 14.88 3.40
C SER A 80 -9.37 15.40 4.38
N LYS A 81 -8.30 16.05 3.90
CA LYS A 81 -7.14 16.49 4.69
C LYS A 81 -6.46 15.38 5.49
N LYS A 82 -6.62 14.15 5.00
CA LYS A 82 -6.03 12.93 5.53
C LYS A 82 -5.55 12.12 4.34
N VAL A 83 -4.40 11.50 4.47
CA VAL A 83 -3.91 10.50 3.50
C VAL A 83 -3.91 9.14 4.16
N LEU A 84 -3.62 8.07 3.43
CA LEU A 84 -3.50 6.72 4.00
C LEU A 84 -2.04 6.25 4.16
N CYS A 85 -1.08 7.02 3.66
CA CYS A 85 0.33 6.88 4.01
C CYS A 85 1.09 8.15 3.64
N LEU A 86 2.20 8.39 4.34
CA LEU A 86 3.20 9.38 3.98
C LEU A 86 4.37 8.58 3.42
N THR A 87 4.61 8.60 2.10
CA THR A 87 5.59 7.68 1.50
C THR A 87 7.01 7.95 2.02
N GLY A 88 7.77 6.88 2.30
CA GLY A 88 9.18 6.96 2.69
C GLY A 88 10.05 7.60 1.61
N ARG A 89 9.64 7.51 0.34
CA ARG A 89 10.37 8.10 -0.79
C ARG A 89 10.44 9.61 -0.73
N PHE A 90 9.33 10.24 -0.34
CA PHE A 90 9.33 11.68 -0.07
C PHE A 90 8.13 12.10 0.78
N SER A 91 8.42 12.62 1.95
CA SER A 91 7.44 13.28 2.80
C SER A 91 8.10 14.39 3.60
N ILE A 92 7.31 15.38 3.99
CA ILE A 92 7.78 16.50 4.81
C ILE A 92 6.89 16.57 6.05
N PHE A 93 7.51 16.69 7.21
CA PHE A 93 6.85 16.81 8.51
C PHE A 93 7.21 18.13 9.17
N LYS A 94 6.29 18.70 9.94
CA LYS A 94 6.65 19.76 10.90
C LYS A 94 7.56 19.18 11.97
N ALA A 95 8.65 19.87 12.29
CA ALA A 95 9.62 19.45 13.30
C ALA A 95 8.97 19.26 14.68
N ALA A 96 7.92 20.01 15.01
CA ALA A 96 7.13 19.80 16.23
C ALA A 96 6.64 18.36 16.40
N GLN A 97 6.31 17.64 15.31
CA GLN A 97 5.91 16.24 15.38
C GLN A 97 7.09 15.30 15.60
N ILE A 98 8.28 15.67 15.14
CA ILE A 98 9.50 14.88 15.29
C ILE A 98 10.10 15.05 16.69
N LEU A 99 9.91 16.22 17.30
CA LEU A 99 10.35 16.54 18.65
C LEU A 99 9.49 15.88 19.74
N ASP A 100 8.34 15.32 19.35
CA ASP A 100 7.45 14.60 20.25
C ASP A 100 7.99 13.20 20.56
N GLU A 101 8.09 12.88 21.85
CA GLU A 101 8.67 11.63 22.33
C GLU A 101 7.80 10.41 21.97
N ASP A 102 6.47 10.57 21.99
CA ASP A 102 5.55 9.49 21.61
C ASP A 102 5.72 9.12 20.13
N PHE A 103 5.89 10.12 19.26
CA PHE A 103 6.21 9.90 17.85
C PHE A 103 7.53 9.14 17.70
N LEU A 104 8.60 9.57 18.37
CA LEU A 104 9.92 8.92 18.28
C LEU A 104 9.88 7.47 18.78
N SER A 105 9.31 7.27 19.96
CA SER A 105 9.16 5.96 20.59
C SER A 105 8.37 5.00 19.70
N ARG A 106 7.31 5.50 19.03
CA ARG A 106 6.57 4.69 18.06
C ARG A 106 7.41 4.30 16.86
N ILE A 107 8.17 5.22 16.26
CA ILE A 107 9.04 4.87 15.12
C ILE A 107 10.11 3.87 15.54
N GLU A 108 10.68 4.01 16.75
CA GLU A 108 11.76 3.14 17.24
C GLU A 108 11.27 1.74 17.64
N ASN A 109 10.05 1.62 18.15
CA ASN A 109 9.57 0.40 18.79
C ASN A 109 8.16 -0.05 18.36
N ASP A 110 7.70 0.31 17.17
CA ASP A 110 6.32 0.01 16.74
C ASP A 110 5.99 -1.49 16.79
N TYR A 111 4.76 -1.79 17.21
CA TYR A 111 4.23 -3.15 17.26
C TYR A 111 2.71 -3.15 17.11
N ILE A 112 2.17 -4.34 16.86
CA ILE A 112 0.74 -4.62 17.02
C ILE A 112 0.55 -5.86 17.87
N ASP A 113 -0.56 -5.90 18.60
CA ASP A 113 -1.04 -7.11 19.24
C ASP A 113 -2.07 -7.78 18.31
N ASP A 114 -1.68 -8.91 17.76
CA ASP A 114 -2.47 -9.75 16.87
C ASP A 114 -3.05 -10.95 17.64
N TRP A 115 -4.29 -11.32 17.33
CA TRP A 115 -5.00 -12.38 18.07
C TRP A 115 -4.40 -13.78 17.85
N PHE A 116 -3.75 -14.02 16.70
CA PHE A 116 -3.18 -15.32 16.35
C PHE A 116 -1.66 -15.36 16.57
N TRP A 117 -0.98 -14.26 16.22
CA TRP A 117 0.48 -14.15 16.29
C TRP A 117 1.00 -13.49 17.57
N ASN A 118 0.12 -13.10 18.49
CA ASN A 118 0.43 -12.26 19.64
C ASN A 118 1.12 -10.95 19.21
N ARG A 119 2.16 -10.53 19.92
CA ARG A 119 2.86 -9.29 19.61
C ARG A 119 3.75 -9.43 18.37
N ILE A 120 3.46 -8.62 17.36
CA ILE A 120 4.29 -8.49 16.15
C ILE A 120 5.02 -7.16 16.19
N LYS A 121 6.33 -7.18 16.44
CA LYS A 121 7.20 -5.99 16.28
C LYS A 121 7.40 -5.70 14.79
N PHE A 122 7.34 -4.43 14.41
CA PHE A 122 7.57 -4.03 13.03
C PHE A 122 9.08 -3.99 12.73
N ILE A 123 9.47 -4.58 11.59
CA ILE A 123 10.86 -4.56 11.10
C ILE A 123 11.03 -3.45 10.03
N SER A 124 9.94 -3.04 9.41
CA SER A 124 9.89 -2.03 8.37
C SER A 124 8.51 -1.38 8.35
N GLY A 125 8.39 -0.22 7.70
CA GLY A 125 7.10 0.46 7.53
C GLY A 125 6.96 1.73 8.35
N ASP A 126 8.08 2.40 8.64
CA ASP A 126 8.15 3.68 9.34
C ASP A 126 7.26 4.75 8.69
N ASP A 127 7.04 4.63 7.37
CA ASP A 127 6.14 5.44 6.56
C ASP A 127 4.67 5.35 7.02
N LYS A 128 4.24 4.15 7.40
CA LYS A 128 2.92 3.88 7.97
C LYS A 128 2.88 4.13 9.48
N SER A 129 3.96 3.87 10.20
CA SER A 129 4.05 4.17 11.63
C SER A 129 3.95 5.67 11.89
N SER A 130 4.70 6.48 11.14
CA SER A 130 4.64 7.96 11.19
C SER A 130 3.26 8.49 10.81
N TRP A 131 2.67 7.93 9.74
CA TRP A 131 1.30 8.26 9.34
C TRP A 131 0.29 7.96 10.46
N TYR A 132 0.38 6.79 11.09
CA TYR A 132 -0.53 6.39 12.16
C TYR A 132 -0.40 7.29 13.40
N SER A 133 0.83 7.64 13.80
CA SER A 133 1.07 8.63 14.88
C SER A 133 0.36 9.96 14.63
N LEU A 134 0.39 10.45 13.40
CA LEU A 134 -0.30 11.69 13.04
C LEU A 134 -1.82 11.51 13.00
N LEU A 135 -2.29 10.39 12.47
CA LEU A 135 -3.72 10.09 12.39
C LEU A 135 -4.38 10.02 13.77
N GLU A 136 -3.74 9.37 14.73
CA GLU A 136 -4.22 9.26 16.12
C GLU A 136 -4.36 10.63 16.80
N LYS A 137 -3.47 11.56 16.47
CA LYS A 137 -3.49 12.95 16.95
C LYS A 137 -4.43 13.87 16.16
N ASP A 138 -5.26 13.30 15.28
CA ASP A 138 -6.14 14.04 14.38
C ASP A 138 -5.41 15.08 13.51
N ALA A 139 -4.15 14.82 13.16
CA ALA A 139 -3.37 15.75 12.36
C ALA A 139 -3.89 15.88 10.92
N GLU A 140 -3.83 17.08 10.35
CA GLU A 140 -4.07 17.29 8.91
C GLU A 140 -2.82 16.85 8.11
N MET A 141 -3.05 16.05 7.07
CA MET A 141 -2.03 15.55 6.16
C MET A 141 -2.48 15.69 4.72
N LEU A 142 -1.56 16.09 3.81
CA LEU A 142 -1.90 16.33 2.41
C LEU A 142 -1.05 15.53 1.43
N PHE A 143 -1.62 15.30 0.25
CA PHE A 143 -0.91 14.86 -0.95
C PHE A 143 -0.79 16.05 -1.91
N VAL A 144 0.41 16.31 -2.42
CA VAL A 144 0.69 17.40 -3.36
C VAL A 144 0.94 16.81 -4.74
N PRO A 145 -0.07 16.79 -5.64
CA PRO A 145 0.04 16.12 -6.94
C PRO A 145 1.04 16.78 -7.90
N ASP A 146 1.24 18.10 -7.77
CA ASP A 146 2.12 18.89 -8.65
C ASP A 146 3.60 18.80 -8.26
N ALA A 147 3.89 18.29 -7.06
CA ALA A 147 5.24 18.00 -6.61
C ALA A 147 5.57 16.56 -6.98
N LEU A 148 6.67 16.35 -7.72
CA LEU A 148 7.05 15.05 -8.27
C LEU A 148 8.39 14.59 -7.70
N VAL A 149 8.47 13.31 -7.37
CA VAL A 149 9.70 12.60 -7.05
C VAL A 149 9.82 11.36 -7.93
N TYR A 150 11.02 11.10 -8.41
CA TYR A 150 11.36 9.89 -9.12
C TYR A 150 11.99 8.87 -8.19
N THR A 151 11.65 7.60 -8.33
CA THR A 151 12.35 6.50 -7.63
C THR A 151 13.03 5.63 -8.65
N VAL A 152 14.31 5.36 -8.42
CA VAL A 152 15.11 4.49 -9.26
C VAL A 152 14.87 3.05 -8.84
N GLU A 153 14.19 2.29 -9.70
CA GLU A 153 13.79 0.91 -9.44
C GLU A 153 14.54 -0.04 -10.37
N LYS A 154 14.93 -1.21 -9.85
CA LYS A 154 15.51 -2.29 -10.64
C LYS A 154 14.65 -3.53 -10.52
N ALA A 155 14.23 -4.07 -11.66
CA ALA A 155 13.52 -5.34 -11.69
C ALA A 155 14.46 -6.46 -11.21
N SER A 156 13.90 -7.39 -10.43
CA SER A 156 14.58 -8.65 -10.09
C SER A 156 14.92 -9.45 -11.35
N SER A 157 15.95 -10.30 -11.28
CA SER A 157 16.24 -11.30 -12.33
C SER A 157 15.01 -12.15 -12.63
N GLU A 158 14.30 -12.56 -11.58
CA GLU A 158 12.99 -13.18 -11.65
C GLU A 158 11.89 -12.14 -11.38
N LEU A 159 11.42 -11.50 -12.45
CA LEU A 159 10.47 -10.37 -12.40
C LEU A 159 9.27 -10.65 -11.48
N TRP A 160 8.55 -11.74 -11.73
CA TRP A 160 7.31 -12.05 -11.01
C TRP A 160 7.53 -12.44 -9.56
N LYS A 161 8.59 -13.23 -9.26
CA LYS A 161 8.91 -13.56 -7.87
C LYS A 161 9.28 -12.30 -7.08
N GLY A 162 10.08 -11.41 -7.67
CA GLY A 162 10.43 -10.12 -7.07
C GLY A 162 9.19 -9.26 -6.83
N TYR A 163 8.33 -9.12 -7.83
CA TYR A 163 7.09 -8.35 -7.71
C TYR A 163 6.15 -8.91 -6.63
N ILE A 164 5.99 -10.23 -6.53
CA ILE A 164 5.19 -10.86 -5.47
C ILE A 164 5.77 -10.57 -4.08
N GLN A 165 7.10 -10.54 -3.93
CA GLN A 165 7.74 -10.17 -2.66
C GLN A 165 7.43 -8.72 -2.28
N ASP A 166 7.41 -7.79 -3.23
CA ASP A 166 6.97 -6.42 -2.97
C ASP A 166 5.52 -6.33 -2.58
N LEU A 167 4.66 -7.04 -3.30
CA LEU A 167 3.24 -7.09 -2.95
C LEU A 167 3.06 -7.61 -1.52
N LYS A 168 3.82 -8.63 -1.10
CA LYS A 168 3.79 -9.16 0.27
C LYS A 168 4.24 -8.10 1.28
N ARG A 169 5.32 -7.38 1.00
CA ARG A 169 5.84 -6.32 1.87
C ARG A 169 4.84 -5.17 2.02
N TRP A 170 4.38 -4.61 0.90
CA TRP A 170 3.42 -3.50 0.88
C TRP A 170 2.07 -3.90 1.50
N SER A 171 1.56 -5.10 1.17
CA SER A 171 0.31 -5.60 1.74
C SER A 171 0.43 -5.88 3.23
N GLY A 172 1.57 -6.40 3.68
CA GLY A 172 1.84 -6.61 5.11
C GLY A 172 1.85 -5.29 5.88
N ASN A 173 2.57 -4.28 5.38
CA ASN A 173 2.59 -2.96 6.00
C ASN A 173 1.20 -2.33 6.02
N MET A 174 0.43 -2.48 4.94
CA MET A 174 -0.96 -2.02 4.88
C MET A 174 -1.84 -2.74 5.92
N LEU A 175 -1.87 -4.07 5.94
CA LEU A 175 -2.81 -4.82 6.77
C LEU A 175 -2.57 -4.62 8.27
N ARG A 176 -1.29 -4.58 8.69
CA ARG A 176 -0.92 -4.34 10.09
C ARG A 176 -1.39 -2.96 10.57
N ASN A 177 -1.30 -1.95 9.70
CA ASN A 177 -1.66 -0.57 10.04
C ASN A 177 -3.15 -0.27 9.89
N ASN A 178 -3.82 -0.86 8.90
CA ASN A 178 -5.21 -0.58 8.61
C ASN A 178 -6.13 -0.97 9.76
N TRP A 179 -5.85 -2.09 10.45
CA TRP A 179 -6.68 -2.56 11.57
C TRP A 179 -6.68 -1.58 12.73
N ARG A 180 -5.50 -1.12 13.16
CA ARG A 180 -5.37 -0.12 14.23
C ARG A 180 -5.96 1.23 13.81
N ALA A 181 -5.79 1.64 12.56
CA ALA A 181 -6.37 2.88 12.05
C ALA A 181 -7.91 2.85 12.03
N LEU A 182 -8.53 1.72 11.66
CA LEU A 182 -9.99 1.57 11.72
C LEU A 182 -10.54 1.69 13.14
N LYS A 183 -9.81 1.19 14.14
CA LYS A 183 -10.20 1.26 15.56
C LYS A 183 -10.20 2.69 16.10
N LEU A 184 -9.46 3.62 15.50
CA LEU A 184 -9.53 5.04 15.86
C LEU A 184 -10.89 5.68 15.53
N GLY A 185 -11.69 5.04 14.67
CA GLY A 185 -13.03 5.50 14.32
C GLY A 185 -13.04 6.70 13.36
N VAL A 186 -14.25 7.08 12.96
CA VAL A 186 -14.49 8.18 12.01
C VAL A 186 -14.08 9.54 12.56
N GLU A 187 -14.06 9.71 13.88
CA GLU A 187 -13.70 10.97 14.54
C GLU A 187 -12.26 11.40 14.24
N LYS A 188 -11.30 10.45 14.28
CA LYS A 188 -9.88 10.74 14.03
C LYS A 188 -9.50 10.61 12.55
N THR A 189 -10.14 9.67 11.87
CA THR A 189 -9.78 9.32 10.48
C THR A 189 -10.54 10.11 9.44
N GLY A 190 -11.71 10.68 9.80
CA GLY A 190 -12.67 11.22 8.85
C GLY A 190 -13.46 10.11 8.15
N ILE A 191 -14.70 10.43 7.74
CA ILE A 191 -15.64 9.46 7.16
C ILE A 191 -15.05 8.79 5.91
N PHE A 192 -14.57 9.58 4.96
CA PHE A 192 -14.09 9.02 3.68
C PHE A 192 -12.82 8.16 3.84
N PRO A 193 -11.74 8.59 4.51
CA PRO A 193 -10.60 7.73 4.77
C PRO A 193 -10.95 6.47 5.57
N TRP A 194 -11.88 6.56 6.53
CA TRP A 194 -12.38 5.39 7.26
C TRP A 194 -13.04 4.36 6.34
N ILE A 195 -13.92 4.81 5.43
CA ILE A 195 -14.55 3.95 4.42
C ILE A 195 -13.47 3.31 3.52
N VAL A 196 -12.46 4.07 3.09
CA VAL A 196 -11.38 3.52 2.25
C VAL A 196 -10.55 2.49 3.02
N LEU A 197 -10.26 2.70 4.30
CA LEU A 197 -9.59 1.71 5.14
C LEU A 197 -10.40 0.42 5.27
N PHE A 198 -11.73 0.53 5.36
CA PHE A 198 -12.64 -0.59 5.40
C PHE A 198 -12.70 -1.33 4.05
N ASP A 199 -12.84 -0.59 2.95
CA ASP A 199 -12.79 -1.11 1.57
C ASP A 199 -11.48 -1.86 1.31
N GLN A 200 -10.34 -1.38 1.81
CA GLN A 200 -9.07 -2.07 1.65
C GLN A 200 -9.04 -3.49 2.24
N ARG A 201 -9.95 -3.81 3.18
CA ARG A 201 -10.13 -5.17 3.73
C ARG A 201 -11.05 -6.03 2.86
N ILE A 202 -12.11 -5.45 2.33
CA ILE A 202 -13.08 -6.17 1.49
C ILE A 202 -12.52 -6.39 0.08
N SER A 203 -11.81 -5.39 -0.46
CA SER A 203 -11.23 -5.40 -1.81
C SER A 203 -10.26 -6.54 -2.07
N MET A 204 -9.71 -7.17 -1.04
CA MET A 204 -8.88 -8.38 -1.16
C MET A 204 -9.69 -9.54 -1.76
N TRP A 205 -10.96 -9.65 -1.37
CA TRP A 205 -11.89 -10.70 -1.79
C TRP A 205 -12.62 -10.31 -3.07
N THR A 206 -13.10 -9.07 -3.18
CA THR A 206 -13.82 -8.64 -4.40
C THR A 206 -12.91 -8.61 -5.62
N ALA A 207 -11.60 -8.35 -5.44
CA ALA A 207 -10.60 -8.51 -6.50
C ALA A 207 -10.52 -9.94 -7.06
N LEU A 208 -10.84 -10.95 -6.23
CA LEU A 208 -10.85 -12.38 -6.57
C LEU A 208 -12.22 -12.89 -7.02
N PHE A 209 -13.26 -12.07 -6.94
CA PHE A 209 -14.59 -12.46 -7.37
C PHE A 209 -14.62 -12.77 -8.87
N SER A 210 -14.08 -11.89 -9.73
CA SER A 210 -14.07 -12.10 -11.18
C SER A 210 -13.29 -13.35 -11.63
N PRO A 211 -12.06 -13.66 -11.14
CA PRO A 211 -11.40 -14.90 -11.54
C PRO A 211 -12.11 -16.15 -10.99
N ALA A 212 -12.68 -16.10 -9.78
CA ALA A 212 -13.43 -17.24 -9.24
C ALA A 212 -14.74 -17.49 -10.01
N LEU A 213 -15.47 -16.42 -10.35
CA LEU A 213 -16.67 -16.47 -11.20
C LEU A 213 -16.34 -17.05 -12.58
N LEU A 214 -15.25 -16.58 -13.21
CA LEU A 214 -14.79 -17.08 -14.50
C LEU A 214 -14.42 -18.58 -14.43
N LEU A 215 -13.74 -19.00 -13.36
CA LEU A 215 -13.38 -20.40 -13.13
C LEU A 215 -14.61 -21.28 -13.02
N VAL A 216 -15.61 -20.88 -12.22
CA VAL A 216 -16.86 -21.66 -12.09
C VAL A 216 -17.64 -21.68 -13.40
N ALA A 217 -17.76 -20.54 -14.07
CA ALA A 217 -18.46 -20.43 -15.35
C ALA A 217 -17.84 -21.34 -16.40
N PHE A 218 -16.50 -21.42 -16.47
CA PHE A 218 -15.79 -22.26 -17.43
C PHE A 218 -16.18 -23.75 -17.36
N PHE A 219 -16.45 -24.27 -16.15
CA PHE A 219 -16.90 -25.65 -15.97
C PHE A 219 -18.41 -25.86 -16.15
N LYS A 220 -19.21 -24.78 -16.13
CA LYS A 220 -20.66 -24.85 -16.27
C LYS A 220 -21.13 -24.56 -17.70
N ASP A 221 -20.68 -23.46 -18.27
CA ASP A 221 -21.01 -23.00 -19.61
C ASP A 221 -19.86 -22.16 -20.18
N PHE A 222 -19.24 -22.67 -21.23
CA PHE A 222 -18.15 -22.01 -21.92
C PHE A 222 -18.56 -20.65 -22.53
N HIS A 223 -19.81 -20.52 -23.01
CA HIS A 223 -20.29 -19.26 -23.59
C HIS A 223 -20.40 -18.17 -22.53
N LEU A 224 -20.93 -18.51 -21.34
CA LEU A 224 -20.94 -17.61 -20.19
C LEU A 224 -19.52 -17.21 -19.79
N ALA A 225 -18.59 -18.16 -19.69
CA ALA A 225 -17.20 -17.87 -19.35
C ALA A 225 -16.55 -16.92 -20.38
N TYR A 226 -16.80 -17.14 -21.66
CA TYR A 226 -16.31 -16.27 -22.73
C TYR A 226 -16.91 -14.86 -22.65
N ALA A 227 -18.22 -14.73 -22.44
CA ALA A 227 -18.88 -13.44 -22.27
C ALA A 227 -18.33 -12.67 -21.05
N LEU A 228 -18.12 -13.36 -19.92
CA LEU A 228 -17.52 -12.78 -18.72
C LEU A 228 -16.07 -12.32 -18.96
N LEU A 229 -15.28 -13.09 -19.72
CA LEU A 229 -13.92 -12.69 -20.08
C LEU A 229 -13.92 -11.40 -20.91
N LEU A 230 -14.76 -11.32 -21.94
CA LEU A 230 -14.91 -10.10 -22.75
C LEU A 230 -15.37 -8.91 -21.91
N TRP A 231 -16.33 -9.12 -21.01
CA TRP A 231 -16.80 -8.08 -20.07
C TRP A 231 -15.67 -7.58 -19.16
N ILE A 232 -14.90 -8.50 -18.57
CA ILE A 232 -13.75 -8.15 -17.72
C ILE A 232 -12.74 -7.31 -18.52
N LEU A 233 -12.39 -7.74 -19.74
CA LEU A 233 -11.44 -7.01 -20.58
C LEU A 233 -11.96 -5.62 -20.95
N MET A 234 -13.25 -5.49 -21.27
CA MET A 234 -13.91 -4.21 -21.54
C MET A 234 -13.83 -3.28 -20.32
N VAL A 235 -14.23 -3.74 -19.14
CA VAL A 235 -14.17 -2.96 -17.90
C VAL A 235 -12.73 -2.53 -17.59
N LYS A 236 -11.76 -3.44 -17.74
CA LYS A 236 -10.34 -3.13 -17.51
C LYS A 236 -9.79 -2.14 -18.52
N HIS A 237 -10.29 -2.17 -19.76
CA HIS A 237 -9.97 -1.20 -20.78
C HIS A 237 -10.45 0.20 -20.36
N VAL A 238 -11.73 0.34 -20.02
CA VAL A 238 -12.31 1.61 -19.55
C VAL A 238 -11.58 2.13 -18.30
N GLN A 239 -11.28 1.27 -17.33
CA GLN A 239 -10.52 1.65 -16.13
C GLN A 239 -9.10 2.12 -16.48
N SER A 240 -8.42 1.45 -17.42
CA SER A 240 -7.08 1.86 -17.85
C SER A 240 -7.09 3.20 -18.58
N LEU A 241 -8.14 3.50 -19.36
CA LEU A 241 -8.33 4.80 -20.01
C LEU A 241 -8.57 5.90 -18.99
N ALA A 242 -9.36 5.65 -17.95
CA ALA A 242 -9.57 6.61 -16.87
C ALA A 242 -8.27 6.99 -16.13
N LEU A 243 -7.29 6.08 -16.08
CA LEU A 243 -5.98 6.37 -15.48
C LEU A 243 -5.08 7.27 -16.34
N PHE A 244 -5.45 7.56 -17.59
CA PHE A 244 -4.72 8.49 -18.45
C PHE A 244 -4.53 9.86 -17.80
N TRP A 245 -5.53 10.35 -17.06
CA TRP A 245 -5.47 11.64 -16.37
C TRP A 245 -4.30 11.75 -15.38
N GLN A 246 -3.89 10.63 -14.78
CA GLN A 246 -2.79 10.56 -13.83
C GLN A 246 -1.47 10.11 -14.49
N GLY A 247 -1.52 9.03 -15.27
CA GLY A 247 -0.34 8.40 -15.88
C GLY A 247 0.15 9.04 -17.18
N ARG A 248 -0.69 9.87 -17.83
CA ARG A 248 -0.43 10.58 -19.10
C ARG A 248 0.06 9.68 -20.25
N THR A 249 -0.21 8.38 -20.16
CA THR A 249 0.15 7.37 -21.15
C THR A 249 -1.01 6.41 -21.32
N ILE A 250 -1.25 5.98 -22.56
CA ILE A 250 -2.21 4.92 -22.89
C ILE A 250 -1.41 3.81 -23.55
N LYS A 251 -1.56 2.59 -23.04
CA LYS A 251 -0.93 1.40 -23.64
C LYS A 251 -1.94 0.27 -23.71
N LEU A 252 -1.93 -0.45 -24.83
CA LEU A 252 -2.79 -1.62 -25.05
C LEU A 252 -2.55 -2.74 -24.04
N VAL A 253 -1.36 -2.78 -23.42
CA VAL A 253 -1.01 -3.77 -22.39
C VAL A 253 -1.62 -3.47 -21.01
N TYR A 254 -2.10 -2.24 -20.76
CA TYR A 254 -2.59 -1.83 -19.44
C TYR A 254 -3.82 -2.59 -18.93
N PRO A 255 -4.85 -2.93 -19.73
CA PRO A 255 -5.98 -3.71 -19.24
C PRO A 255 -5.54 -5.08 -18.69
N PHE A 256 -4.60 -5.73 -19.37
CA PHE A 256 -4.05 -7.03 -18.95
C PHE A 256 -3.21 -6.90 -17.69
N ILE A 257 -2.30 -5.92 -17.66
CA ILE A 257 -1.49 -5.64 -16.46
C ILE A 257 -2.41 -5.30 -15.28
N TYR A 258 -3.44 -4.49 -15.49
CA TYR A 258 -4.42 -4.13 -14.45
C TYR A 258 -5.04 -5.40 -13.87
N TYR A 259 -5.54 -6.29 -14.73
CA TYR A 259 -6.22 -7.50 -14.29
C TYR A 259 -5.28 -8.45 -13.54
N VAL A 260 -4.08 -8.68 -14.07
CA VAL A 260 -3.04 -9.47 -13.38
C VAL A 260 -2.68 -8.86 -12.04
N GLN A 261 -2.49 -7.54 -11.97
CA GLN A 261 -2.23 -6.85 -10.71
C GLN A 261 -3.39 -7.00 -9.73
N GLN A 262 -4.65 -6.90 -10.17
CA GLN A 262 -5.82 -7.09 -9.32
C GLN A 262 -5.82 -8.48 -8.69
N ILE A 263 -5.65 -9.54 -9.49
CA ILE A 263 -5.64 -10.93 -9.01
C ILE A 263 -4.47 -11.15 -8.06
N LEU A 264 -3.25 -10.77 -8.47
CA LEU A 264 -2.05 -10.97 -7.64
C LEU A 264 -2.14 -10.21 -6.33
N ASN A 265 -2.60 -8.95 -6.34
CA ASN A 265 -2.81 -8.19 -5.10
C ASN A 265 -3.85 -8.89 -4.20
N GLY A 266 -4.97 -9.37 -4.74
CA GLY A 266 -5.99 -10.09 -3.98
C GLY A 266 -5.42 -11.34 -3.32
N LEU A 267 -4.79 -12.22 -4.10
CA LEU A 267 -4.18 -13.47 -3.62
C LEU A 267 -3.11 -13.21 -2.56
N VAL A 268 -2.20 -12.27 -2.83
CA VAL A 268 -1.12 -11.93 -1.89
C VAL A 268 -1.70 -11.34 -0.60
N LYS A 269 -2.68 -10.45 -0.69
CA LYS A 269 -3.31 -9.86 0.50
C LYS A 269 -4.04 -10.90 1.35
N VAL A 270 -4.79 -11.81 0.75
CA VAL A 270 -5.44 -12.93 1.46
C VAL A 270 -4.37 -13.80 2.14
N TYR A 271 -3.32 -14.19 1.43
CA TYR A 271 -2.21 -14.96 2.03
C TYR A 271 -1.56 -14.21 3.21
N THR A 272 -1.25 -12.92 3.02
CA THR A 272 -0.57 -12.09 4.01
C THR A 272 -1.46 -11.83 5.24
N LEU A 273 -2.78 -11.76 5.08
CA LEU A 273 -3.73 -11.61 6.20
C LEU A 273 -3.56 -12.70 7.25
N PHE A 274 -3.32 -13.95 6.83
CA PHE A 274 -3.05 -15.05 7.76
C PHE A 274 -1.59 -15.11 8.21
N ASN A 275 -0.67 -14.50 7.47
CA ASN A 275 0.78 -14.59 7.69
C ASN A 275 1.41 -13.23 8.07
N LEU A 276 0.74 -12.43 8.89
CA LEU A 276 1.17 -11.06 9.23
C LEU A 276 2.53 -10.99 9.94
N LYS A 277 2.91 -12.02 10.70
CA LYS A 277 4.22 -12.14 11.35
C LYS A 277 5.36 -12.27 10.34
N SER A 278 5.10 -12.76 9.12
CA SER A 278 6.12 -12.89 8.07
C SER A 278 6.52 -11.51 7.54
N GLN A 279 7.74 -11.09 7.89
CA GLN A 279 8.31 -9.80 7.50
C GLN A 279 9.71 -10.00 6.94
N SER A 280 10.06 -9.23 5.91
CA SER A 280 11.41 -9.15 5.35
C SER A 280 11.70 -7.69 5.02
N TRP A 281 12.88 -7.23 5.44
CA TRP A 281 13.34 -5.86 5.20
C TRP A 281 13.92 -5.71 3.78
N ASN A 282 14.66 -6.70 3.30
CA ASN A 282 15.32 -6.66 1.98
C ASN A 282 14.98 -7.92 1.17
N ARG A 283 14.61 -7.74 -0.11
CA ARG A 283 14.35 -8.84 -1.06
C ARG A 283 15.55 -9.78 -1.20
N HIS A 284 16.77 -9.28 -0.96
CA HIS A 284 18.03 -10.01 -1.13
C HIS A 284 18.53 -10.71 0.14
N ILE A 285 17.96 -10.39 1.31
CA ILE A 285 18.43 -10.96 2.59
C ILE A 285 17.28 -11.78 3.17
N PRO A 286 17.33 -13.12 3.08
CA PRO A 286 16.36 -13.95 3.77
C PRO A 286 16.58 -13.85 5.28
N ASN A 287 15.68 -13.15 5.98
CA ASN A 287 15.58 -13.23 7.44
C ASN A 287 14.96 -14.59 7.82
N LYS A 288 15.75 -15.66 7.75
CA LYS A 288 15.38 -16.96 8.32
C LYS A 288 16.10 -17.13 9.65
N LEU A 289 15.49 -16.58 10.71
CA LEU A 289 15.85 -17.02 12.06
C LEU A 289 15.40 -18.48 12.24
N PRO A 290 16.15 -19.31 12.98
CA PRO A 290 15.73 -20.67 13.28
C PRO A 290 14.40 -20.63 14.05
N MET A 291 13.38 -21.27 13.47
CA MET A 291 12.04 -21.31 14.04
C MET A 291 11.90 -22.52 14.97
N SER A 292 11.20 -22.35 16.09
CA SER A 292 10.87 -23.47 16.97
C SER A 292 9.86 -24.43 16.30
N LYS A 293 9.70 -25.65 16.84
CA LYS A 293 8.70 -26.60 16.33
C LYS A 293 7.27 -26.06 16.42
N SER A 294 6.95 -25.31 17.48
CA SER A 294 5.64 -24.67 17.63
C SER A 294 5.44 -23.59 16.56
N GLU A 295 6.45 -22.75 16.30
CA GLU A 295 6.36 -21.73 15.24
C GLU A 295 6.12 -22.34 13.85
N HIS A 296 6.77 -23.47 13.54
CA HIS A 296 6.49 -24.22 12.31
C HIS A 296 5.02 -24.64 12.21
N PHE A 297 4.43 -25.13 13.30
CA PHE A 297 3.02 -25.49 13.35
C PHE A 297 2.11 -24.28 13.11
N TYR A 298 2.36 -23.14 13.77
CA TYR A 298 1.58 -21.91 13.55
C TYR A 298 1.64 -21.43 12.10
N PHE A 299 2.81 -21.43 11.47
CA PHE A 299 2.94 -21.08 10.06
C PHE A 299 2.27 -22.09 9.12
N ALA A 300 2.31 -23.38 9.44
CA ALA A 300 1.58 -24.40 8.67
C ALA A 300 0.06 -24.17 8.78
N PHE A 301 -0.44 -23.94 9.99
CA PHE A 301 -1.86 -23.65 10.24
C PHE A 301 -2.31 -22.37 9.52
N ALA A 302 -1.53 -21.30 9.56
CA ALA A 302 -1.84 -20.06 8.85
C ALA A 302 -1.97 -20.25 7.34
N LYS A 303 -1.08 -21.05 6.74
CA LYS A 303 -1.17 -21.43 5.31
C LYS A 303 -2.40 -22.26 5.01
N TYR A 304 -2.70 -23.23 5.88
CA TYR A 304 -3.89 -24.06 5.77
C TYR A 304 -5.17 -23.20 5.84
N ALA A 305 -5.27 -22.30 6.82
CA ALA A 305 -6.42 -21.40 6.97
C ALA A 305 -6.59 -20.48 5.75
N ALA A 306 -5.49 -19.94 5.21
CA ALA A 306 -5.53 -19.16 3.96
C ALA A 306 -6.08 -20.00 2.80
N GLY A 307 -5.59 -21.23 2.62
CA GLY A 307 -6.08 -22.15 1.60
C GLY A 307 -7.56 -22.49 1.77
N LEU A 308 -7.97 -22.85 2.98
CA LEU A 308 -9.36 -23.17 3.32
C LEU A 308 -10.30 -21.99 3.03
N SER A 309 -9.90 -20.77 3.40
CA SER A 309 -10.71 -19.57 3.14
C SER A 309 -10.91 -19.30 1.64
N MET A 310 -9.92 -19.60 0.81
CA MET A 310 -10.03 -19.50 -0.65
C MET A 310 -10.98 -20.56 -1.23
N VAL A 311 -10.92 -21.79 -0.72
CA VAL A 311 -11.84 -22.87 -1.13
C VAL A 311 -13.28 -22.50 -0.76
N ILE A 312 -13.51 -22.04 0.46
CA ILE A 312 -14.83 -21.57 0.92
C ILE A 312 -15.34 -20.44 0.03
N PHE A 313 -14.49 -19.46 -0.28
CA PHE A 313 -14.86 -18.35 -1.15
C PHE A 313 -15.30 -18.81 -2.55
N ILE A 314 -14.56 -19.74 -3.16
CA ILE A 314 -14.92 -20.31 -4.47
C ILE A 314 -16.23 -21.12 -4.39
N MET A 315 -16.43 -21.91 -3.33
CA MET A 315 -17.67 -22.67 -3.12
C MET A 315 -18.89 -21.77 -2.99
N ILE A 316 -18.78 -20.65 -2.25
CA ILE A 316 -19.85 -19.66 -2.12
C ILE A 316 -20.22 -19.10 -3.50
N ILE A 317 -19.22 -18.71 -4.31
CA ILE A 317 -19.45 -18.23 -5.67
C ILE A 317 -20.13 -19.32 -6.52
N GLY A 318 -19.67 -20.58 -6.40
CA GLY A 318 -20.27 -21.72 -7.09
C GLY A 318 -21.75 -21.93 -6.77
N PHE A 319 -22.15 -21.70 -5.52
CA PHE A 319 -23.53 -21.77 -5.08
C PHE A 319 -24.39 -20.62 -5.63
N LEU A 320 -23.82 -19.40 -5.75
CA LEU A 320 -24.53 -18.23 -6.27
C LEU A 320 -24.87 -18.33 -7.77
N ILE A 321 -24.15 -19.17 -8.53
CA ILE A 321 -24.33 -19.35 -9.98
C ILE A 321 -25.16 -20.63 -10.26
N LYS A 322 -25.94 -21.12 -9.28
CA LYS A 322 -26.79 -22.30 -9.48
C LYS A 322 -27.94 -22.01 -10.44
#